data_AF-A0A8S3RPL2-F1
#
_entry.id   AF-A0A8S3RPL2-F1
#
_cell.length_a   1.000
_cell.length_b   1.000
_cell.length_c   1.000
_cell.angle_alpha   90.00
_cell.angle_beta   90.00
_cell.angle_gamma   90.00
#
_symmetry.space_group_name_H-M   'P 1'
#
loop_
_entity.id
_entity.type
_entity.pdbx_description
1 polymer ?
#
loop_
_entity_poly.entity_id
_entity_poly.type
_entity_poly.pdbx_seq_one_letter_code
_entity_poly.pdbx_strand_id
1 'polypeptide(L)'
;MGEREELMKASGYIKHNKIGNKCQLRNLVENCNALKIAHNYVTDNKTIFKEELEFPLAFAIKMHTSPEQAEQLLRNIYRPHNVYCIYVDKKAKEETFNLIQKVGNCFDNIFIVKNRIEVVYSSINLVEAEVECMRIVSKSKKNWKYYINLTGQEFPLKTNLEIVKILQRLNGANDIESYEYPFIMQQRYTKEYVIKGNSIHKTNNLKHSFIKRFQMSKGSAYGAFSKPFVDFILTDNIARMFLKWLNGTYAPEESAWATLNTLPWTPGGFHKNAKNPTASFLSRAVIWSWDKSRCRGHYIRGICVYESGDLPWLAHREELFANKFDINRDHVVLDCLEEVLRNRTKDNKVENLNWDFYNTLPHAEYYAKFRQMQSSNNYLQRKKEMWLKDHNVTEMLEPISSRE
;
A
#
# COMPACT_ATOMS: atom_id res chain seq x y z
N MET A 1 -14.05 -17.18 -14.48
CA MET A 1 -12.94 -17.79 -13.71
C MET A 1 -13.53 -18.80 -12.73
N GLY A 2 -13.01 -20.03 -12.66
CA GLY A 2 -13.39 -20.97 -11.58
C GLY A 2 -14.01 -22.30 -11.97
N GLU A 3 -14.06 -22.65 -13.25
CA GLU A 3 -14.59 -23.95 -13.67
C GLU A 3 -13.73 -25.09 -13.13
N ARG A 4 -14.37 -26.07 -12.50
CA ARG A 4 -13.67 -27.14 -11.77
C ARG A 4 -12.72 -27.94 -12.65
N GLU A 5 -13.10 -28.16 -13.90
CA GLU A 5 -12.28 -28.87 -14.88
C GLU A 5 -11.01 -28.07 -15.24
N GLU A 6 -11.15 -26.77 -15.49
CA GLU A 6 -10.02 -25.88 -15.78
C GLU A 6 -9.07 -25.72 -14.59
N LEU A 7 -9.60 -25.69 -13.37
CA LEU A 7 -8.76 -25.69 -12.15
C LEU A 7 -7.94 -26.98 -12.00
N MET A 8 -8.50 -28.13 -12.40
CA MET A 8 -7.76 -29.40 -12.41
C MET A 8 -6.68 -29.41 -13.50
N LYS A 9 -6.99 -28.87 -14.70
CA LYS A 9 -6.01 -28.71 -15.78
C LYS A 9 -4.86 -27.78 -15.37
N ALA A 10 -5.16 -26.65 -14.73
CA ALA A 10 -4.16 -25.71 -14.22
C ALA A 10 -3.22 -26.39 -13.21
N SER A 11 -3.77 -27.14 -12.24
CA SER A 11 -2.97 -27.90 -11.27
C SER A 11 -2.04 -28.92 -11.94
N GLY A 12 -2.51 -29.58 -13.00
CA GLY A 12 -1.68 -30.47 -13.83
C GLY A 12 -0.58 -29.71 -14.57
N TYR A 13 -0.91 -28.58 -15.21
CA TYR A 13 0.03 -27.75 -15.95
C TYR A 13 1.19 -27.25 -15.08
N ILE A 14 0.89 -26.73 -13.88
CA ILE A 14 1.88 -26.19 -12.94
C ILE A 14 2.90 -27.27 -12.52
N LYS A 15 2.45 -28.52 -12.33
CA LYS A 15 3.34 -29.64 -11.94
C LYS A 15 4.36 -29.98 -13.04
N HIS A 16 4.03 -29.75 -14.30
CA HIS A 16 4.83 -30.20 -15.44
C HIS A 16 5.57 -29.07 -16.16
N ASN A 17 5.16 -27.81 -16.02
CA ASN A 17 5.77 -26.67 -16.68
C ASN A 17 6.32 -25.66 -15.67
N LYS A 18 7.65 -25.61 -15.55
CA LYS A 18 8.34 -24.48 -14.92
C LYS A 18 8.46 -23.33 -15.92
N ILE A 19 8.46 -22.08 -15.42
CA ILE A 19 8.57 -20.84 -16.21
C ILE A 19 9.67 -20.99 -17.29
N GLY A 20 9.27 -20.95 -18.55
CA GLY A 20 10.13 -21.28 -19.69
C GLY A 20 11.28 -20.29 -19.96
N ASN A 21 12.34 -20.78 -20.62
CA ASN A 21 13.62 -20.05 -20.75
C ASN A 21 13.65 -18.85 -21.72
N LYS A 22 12.69 -18.71 -22.66
CA LYS A 22 12.79 -17.71 -23.76
C LYS A 22 12.33 -16.28 -23.41
N CYS A 23 11.52 -16.08 -22.37
CA CYS A 23 10.99 -14.76 -21.95
C CYS A 23 11.42 -14.40 -20.51
N GLN A 24 12.67 -14.69 -20.15
CA GLN A 24 13.17 -14.37 -18.82
C GLN A 24 13.42 -12.86 -18.71
N LEU A 25 12.92 -12.27 -17.62
CA LEU A 25 13.04 -10.84 -17.34
C LEU A 25 14.49 -10.35 -17.49
N ARG A 26 15.47 -11.13 -17.01
CA ARG A 26 16.91 -10.83 -17.12
C ARG A 26 17.40 -10.54 -18.54
N ASN A 27 16.81 -11.16 -19.55
CA ASN A 27 17.20 -10.94 -20.94
C ASN A 27 16.48 -9.71 -21.52
N LEU A 28 15.21 -9.50 -21.14
CA LEU A 28 14.39 -8.41 -21.65
C LEU A 28 14.87 -7.04 -21.18
N VAL A 29 15.37 -6.94 -19.94
CA VAL A 29 15.83 -5.67 -19.36
C VAL A 29 17.08 -5.09 -20.01
N GLU A 30 17.82 -5.87 -20.81
CA GLU A 30 18.96 -5.36 -21.58
C GLU A 30 18.54 -4.45 -22.74
N ASN A 31 17.27 -4.53 -23.17
CA ASN A 31 16.69 -3.65 -24.17
C ASN A 31 15.30 -3.18 -23.71
N CYS A 32 15.22 -1.93 -23.26
CA CYS A 32 13.98 -1.36 -22.75
C CYS A 32 12.80 -1.41 -23.72
N ASN A 33 13.05 -1.33 -25.04
CA ASN A 33 11.98 -1.48 -26.02
C ASN A 33 11.50 -2.94 -26.10
N ALA A 34 12.43 -3.90 -26.04
CA ALA A 34 12.08 -5.32 -25.99
C ALA A 34 11.26 -5.65 -24.74
N LEU A 35 11.66 -5.15 -23.56
CA LEU A 35 10.87 -5.29 -22.32
C LEU A 35 9.45 -4.72 -22.49
N LYS A 36 9.35 -3.45 -22.92
CA LYS A 36 8.06 -2.76 -23.05
C LYS A 36 7.12 -3.48 -24.03
N ILE A 37 7.64 -3.95 -25.16
CA ILE A 37 6.85 -4.66 -26.19
C ILE A 37 6.48 -6.06 -25.70
N ALA A 38 7.45 -6.86 -25.24
CA ALA A 38 7.21 -8.25 -24.83
C ALA A 38 6.24 -8.35 -23.66
N HIS A 39 6.34 -7.43 -22.70
CA HIS A 39 5.46 -7.38 -21.54
C HIS A 39 4.24 -6.48 -21.73
N ASN A 40 4.06 -5.88 -22.91
CA ASN A 40 2.91 -5.05 -23.29
C ASN A 40 2.63 -3.91 -22.28
N TYR A 41 3.66 -3.15 -21.92
CA TYR A 41 3.50 -1.97 -21.08
C TYR A 41 2.62 -0.92 -21.76
N VAL A 42 1.68 -0.35 -21.03
CA VAL A 42 0.88 0.78 -21.50
C VAL A 42 1.75 2.05 -21.44
N THR A 43 2.33 2.45 -22.57
CA THR A 43 3.28 3.58 -22.67
C THR A 43 2.78 4.77 -23.48
N ASP A 44 1.81 4.57 -24.38
CA ASP A 44 1.24 5.64 -25.20
C ASP A 44 0.10 6.35 -24.46
N ASN A 45 0.20 7.67 -24.28
CA ASN A 45 -0.87 8.47 -23.69
C ASN A 45 -2.14 8.52 -24.56
N LYS A 46 -2.05 8.27 -25.86
CA LYS A 46 -3.20 8.33 -26.78
C LYS A 46 -4.21 7.22 -26.55
N THR A 47 -3.80 6.11 -25.95
CA THR A 47 -4.66 4.96 -25.63
C THR A 47 -5.20 5.00 -24.20
N ILE A 48 -4.89 6.06 -23.45
CA ILE A 48 -5.27 6.23 -22.04
C ILE A 48 -6.48 7.15 -21.94
N PHE A 49 -7.45 6.76 -21.12
CA PHE A 49 -8.65 7.56 -20.86
C PHE A 49 -8.32 8.90 -20.21
N LYS A 50 -9.06 9.95 -20.58
CA LYS A 50 -8.86 11.32 -20.08
C LYS A 50 -8.90 11.36 -18.55
N GLU A 51 -9.81 10.61 -17.94
CA GLU A 51 -9.95 10.56 -16.49
C GLU A 51 -8.72 9.99 -15.78
N GLU A 52 -7.99 9.04 -16.39
CA GLU A 52 -6.72 8.56 -15.85
C GLU A 52 -5.66 9.68 -15.91
N LEU A 53 -5.55 10.36 -17.05
CA LEU A 53 -4.57 11.44 -17.26
C LEU A 53 -4.77 12.62 -16.27
N GLU A 54 -6.02 12.93 -15.94
CA GLU A 54 -6.39 14.00 -15.00
C GLU A 54 -6.30 13.59 -13.52
N PHE A 55 -6.11 12.30 -13.24
CA PHE A 55 -6.02 11.76 -11.89
C PHE A 55 -4.78 10.85 -11.69
N PRO A 56 -3.55 11.39 -11.80
CA PRO A 56 -2.37 10.56 -11.63
C PRO A 56 -2.27 9.95 -10.23
N LEU A 57 -1.68 8.77 -10.15
CA LEU A 57 -1.45 8.03 -8.91
C LEU A 57 0.04 7.90 -8.63
N ALA A 58 0.39 7.80 -7.35
CA ALA A 58 1.71 7.41 -6.89
C ALA A 58 1.62 6.01 -6.26
N PHE A 59 2.61 5.17 -6.55
CA PHE A 59 2.72 3.84 -5.98
C PHE A 59 4.06 3.66 -5.29
N ALA A 60 4.08 2.88 -4.22
CA ALA A 60 5.32 2.34 -3.67
C ALA A 60 5.28 0.82 -3.68
N ILE A 61 6.32 0.16 -4.18
CA ILE A 61 6.45 -1.30 -4.15
C ILE A 61 7.64 -1.64 -3.26
N LYS A 62 7.37 -2.20 -2.08
CA LYS A 62 8.42 -2.70 -1.17
C LYS A 62 8.63 -4.19 -1.39
N MET A 63 9.86 -4.62 -1.66
CA MET A 63 10.16 -6.01 -1.99
C MET A 63 11.53 -6.46 -1.47
N HIS A 64 11.73 -7.77 -1.43
CA HIS A 64 13.01 -8.39 -1.02
C HIS A 64 13.36 -9.65 -1.84
N THR A 65 12.46 -10.12 -2.71
CA THR A 65 12.60 -11.35 -3.51
C THR A 65 11.63 -11.32 -4.70
N SER A 66 11.69 -12.35 -5.56
CA SER A 66 10.78 -12.60 -6.69
C SER A 66 10.64 -11.39 -7.65
N PRO A 67 11.74 -10.95 -8.29
CA PRO A 67 11.71 -9.79 -9.18
C PRO A 67 10.75 -9.94 -10.35
N GLU A 68 10.52 -11.16 -10.85
CA GLU A 68 9.55 -11.44 -11.91
C GLU A 68 8.11 -11.12 -11.47
N GLN A 69 7.73 -11.50 -10.25
CA GLN A 69 6.41 -11.19 -9.70
C GLN A 69 6.24 -9.69 -9.43
N ALA A 70 7.28 -9.03 -8.90
CA ALA A 70 7.25 -7.59 -8.67
C ALA A 70 7.14 -6.81 -9.99
N GLU A 71 7.80 -7.28 -11.05
CA GLU A 71 7.65 -6.73 -12.39
C GLU A 71 6.27 -7.02 -13.00
N GLN A 72 5.71 -8.21 -12.77
CA GLN A 72 4.34 -8.54 -13.18
C GLN A 72 3.31 -7.66 -12.48
N LEU A 73 3.49 -7.36 -11.19
CA LEU A 73 2.70 -6.34 -10.49
C LEU A 73 2.87 -4.98 -11.16
N LEU A 74 4.12 -4.53 -11.34
CA LEU A 74 4.44 -3.23 -11.92
C LEU A 74 3.81 -3.03 -13.30
N ARG A 75 3.95 -3.98 -14.23
CA ARG A 75 3.42 -3.85 -15.60
C ARG A 75 1.90 -3.75 -15.65
N ASN A 76 1.20 -4.34 -14.68
CA ASN A 76 -0.27 -4.28 -14.60
C ASN A 76 -0.79 -2.98 -13.98
N ILE A 77 0.01 -2.28 -13.18
CA ILE A 77 -0.34 -0.96 -12.65
C ILE A 77 0.29 0.20 -13.44
N TYR A 78 1.29 -0.08 -14.28
CA TYR A 78 2.08 0.96 -14.93
C TYR A 78 1.24 1.84 -15.85
N ARG A 79 1.49 3.14 -15.73
CA ARG A 79 1.03 4.21 -16.62
C ARG A 79 2.07 5.33 -16.65
N PRO A 80 2.30 5.99 -17.79
CA PRO A 80 3.29 7.07 -17.96
C PRO A 80 2.96 8.37 -17.20
N HIS A 81 1.68 8.58 -16.84
CA HIS A 81 1.24 9.76 -16.07
C HIS A 81 1.39 9.56 -14.54
N ASN A 82 1.40 8.32 -14.06
CA ASN A 82 1.61 7.95 -12.66
C ASN A 82 3.09 8.05 -12.23
N VAL A 83 3.36 7.81 -10.95
CA VAL A 83 4.71 7.79 -10.35
C VAL A 83 4.91 6.52 -9.53
N TYR A 84 6.11 5.93 -9.58
CA TYR A 84 6.41 4.69 -8.86
C TYR A 84 7.70 4.85 -8.06
N CYS A 85 7.66 4.48 -6.78
CA CYS A 85 8.84 4.22 -5.98
C CYS A 85 8.99 2.72 -5.79
N ILE A 86 10.19 2.16 -6.00
CA ILE A 86 10.46 0.75 -5.72
C ILE A 86 11.57 0.68 -4.67
N TYR A 87 11.24 0.11 -3.53
CA TYR A 87 12.15 -0.12 -2.42
C TYR A 87 12.51 -1.60 -2.37
N VAL A 88 13.77 -1.90 -2.66
CA VAL A 88 14.31 -3.26 -2.50
C VAL A 88 15.03 -3.32 -1.15
N ASP A 89 14.73 -4.30 -0.30
CA ASP A 89 15.45 -4.50 0.97
C ASP A 89 16.97 -4.62 0.71
N LYS A 90 17.80 -4.04 1.58
CA LYS A 90 19.25 -4.20 1.50
C LYS A 90 19.70 -5.65 1.66
N LYS A 91 18.92 -6.48 2.36
CA LYS A 91 19.15 -7.92 2.51
C LYS A 91 18.81 -8.75 1.28
N ALA A 92 18.12 -8.17 0.29
CA ALA A 92 17.83 -8.88 -0.95
C ALA A 92 19.14 -9.25 -1.67
N LYS A 93 19.12 -10.35 -2.43
CA LYS A 93 20.26 -10.73 -3.27
C LYS A 93 20.61 -9.57 -4.20
N GLU A 94 21.91 -9.36 -4.43
CA GLU A 94 22.39 -8.28 -5.29
C GLU A 94 21.80 -8.38 -6.71
N GLU A 95 21.68 -9.61 -7.23
CA GLU A 95 21.02 -9.89 -8.51
C GLU A 95 19.57 -9.37 -8.56
N THR A 96 18.80 -9.54 -7.47
CA THR A 96 17.43 -9.02 -7.37
C THR A 96 17.41 -7.50 -7.45
N PHE A 97 18.30 -6.82 -6.74
CA PHE A 97 18.40 -5.36 -6.80
C PHE A 97 18.81 -4.88 -8.20
N ASN A 98 19.85 -5.47 -8.77
CA ASN A 98 20.36 -5.09 -10.09
C ASN A 98 19.31 -5.30 -11.18
N LEU A 99 18.55 -6.40 -11.11
CA LEU A 99 17.48 -6.66 -12.08
C LEU A 99 16.36 -5.63 -11.99
N ILE A 100 15.86 -5.32 -10.79
CA ILE A 100 14.82 -4.30 -10.58
C ILE A 100 15.34 -2.90 -10.93
N GLN A 101 16.63 -2.63 -10.69
CA GLN A 101 17.26 -1.38 -11.12
C GLN A 101 17.24 -1.24 -12.65
N LYS A 102 17.59 -2.29 -13.39
CA LYS A 102 17.50 -2.29 -14.87
C LYS A 102 16.07 -2.09 -15.35
N VAL A 103 15.08 -2.72 -14.72
CA VAL A 103 13.64 -2.45 -15.00
C VAL A 103 13.32 -0.97 -14.80
N GLY A 104 13.69 -0.39 -13.65
CA GLY A 104 13.42 1.01 -13.34
C GLY A 104 14.04 1.98 -14.34
N ASN A 105 15.27 1.72 -14.79
CA ASN A 105 15.98 2.54 -15.77
C ASN A 105 15.28 2.61 -17.14
N CYS A 106 14.33 1.73 -17.43
CA CYS A 106 13.55 1.78 -18.66
C CYS A 106 12.41 2.82 -18.66
N PHE A 107 12.14 3.48 -17.52
CA PHE A 107 10.98 4.37 -17.37
C PHE A 107 11.33 5.62 -16.55
N ASP A 108 10.99 6.80 -17.08
CA ASP A 108 11.33 8.09 -16.43
C ASP A 108 10.56 8.36 -15.13
N ASN A 109 9.46 7.65 -14.92
CA ASN A 109 8.56 7.83 -13.78
C ASN A 109 8.67 6.72 -12.72
N ILE A 110 9.71 5.89 -12.80
CA ILE A 110 10.03 4.85 -11.81
C ILE A 110 11.32 5.22 -11.08
N PHE A 111 11.26 5.27 -9.76
CA PHE A 111 12.36 5.66 -8.89
C PHE A 111 12.76 4.48 -8.00
N ILE A 112 13.97 3.98 -8.19
CA ILE A 112 14.53 2.91 -7.37
C ILE A 112 15.28 3.50 -6.18
N VAL A 113 14.92 3.10 -4.96
CA VAL A 113 15.56 3.63 -3.74
C VAL A 113 16.99 3.12 -3.64
N LYS A 114 17.95 4.06 -3.57
CA LYS A 114 19.39 3.76 -3.44
C LYS A 114 19.84 3.61 -1.99
N ASN A 115 19.32 4.47 -1.10
CA ASN A 115 19.63 4.47 0.33
C ASN A 115 18.79 3.40 1.05
N ARG A 116 19.18 2.14 0.86
CA ARG A 116 18.47 0.96 1.37
C ARG A 116 18.99 0.60 2.77
N ILE A 117 18.08 0.13 3.63
CA ILE A 117 18.39 -0.41 4.96
C ILE A 117 18.01 -1.90 5.01
N GLU A 118 18.60 -2.62 5.96
CA GLU A 118 18.24 -4.01 6.22
C GLU A 118 16.94 -4.03 7.03
N VAL A 119 15.83 -4.40 6.39
CA VAL A 119 14.52 -4.29 7.04
C VAL A 119 14.30 -5.49 7.96
N VAL A 120 14.19 -5.23 9.26
CA VAL A 120 13.80 -6.26 10.24
C VAL A 120 12.27 -6.32 10.33
N TYR A 121 11.72 -7.54 10.25
CA TYR A 121 10.28 -7.74 10.34
C TYR A 121 9.72 -7.23 11.68
N SER A 122 8.56 -6.56 11.62
CA SER A 122 7.90 -5.91 12.77
C SER A 122 8.72 -4.83 13.47
N SER A 123 9.75 -4.27 12.83
CA SER A 123 10.51 -3.13 13.34
C SER A 123 10.11 -1.82 12.65
N ILE A 124 10.63 -0.71 13.18
CA ILE A 124 10.48 0.64 12.60
C ILE A 124 10.98 0.73 11.15
N ASN A 125 11.87 -0.17 10.72
CA ASN A 125 12.46 -0.15 9.39
C ASN A 125 11.41 -0.26 8.27
N LEU A 126 10.27 -0.93 8.52
CA LEU A 126 9.17 -1.03 7.57
C LEU A 126 8.48 0.34 7.32
N VAL A 127 8.43 1.17 8.35
CA VAL A 127 7.90 2.54 8.32
C VAL A 127 8.93 3.47 7.67
N GLU A 128 10.21 3.35 8.03
CA GLU A 128 11.29 4.15 7.44
C GLU A 128 11.39 3.95 5.92
N ALA A 129 11.31 2.69 5.46
CA ALA A 129 11.31 2.37 4.03
C ALA A 129 10.09 2.97 3.29
N GLU A 130 8.93 3.00 3.94
CA GLU A 130 7.71 3.61 3.40
C GLU A 130 7.84 5.13 3.29
N VAL A 131 8.30 5.79 4.35
CA VAL A 131 8.50 7.25 4.39
C VAL A 131 9.53 7.68 3.34
N GLU A 132 10.55 6.87 3.08
CA GLU A 132 11.51 7.17 2.01
C GLU A 132 10.85 7.16 0.63
N CYS A 133 9.95 6.22 0.35
CA CYS A 133 9.17 6.26 -0.88
C CYS A 133 8.23 7.47 -0.95
N MET A 134 7.58 7.83 0.15
CA MET A 134 6.77 9.05 0.24
C MET A 134 7.59 10.31 -0.11
N ARG A 135 8.84 10.42 0.39
CA ARG A 135 9.75 11.53 0.06
C ARG A 135 10.16 11.56 -1.41
N ILE A 136 10.34 10.41 -2.03
CA ILE A 136 10.73 10.31 -3.44
C ILE A 136 9.58 10.76 -4.33
N VAL A 137 8.38 10.22 -4.12
CA VAL A 137 7.22 10.57 -4.95
C VAL A 137 6.74 11.99 -4.72
N SER A 138 6.94 12.57 -3.52
CA SER A 138 6.59 13.97 -3.24
C SER A 138 7.45 14.98 -4.00
N LYS A 139 8.67 14.60 -4.41
CA LYS A 139 9.55 15.40 -5.28
C LYS A 139 9.19 15.31 -6.76
N SER A 140 8.28 14.41 -7.15
CA SER A 140 7.87 14.27 -8.54
C SER A 140 7.11 15.51 -9.03
N LYS A 141 7.34 15.87 -10.29
CA LYS A 141 6.59 16.94 -10.97
C LYS A 141 5.16 16.52 -11.37
N LYS A 142 4.84 15.23 -11.28
CA LYS A 142 3.49 14.73 -11.58
C LYS A 142 2.55 15.12 -10.45
N ASN A 143 1.41 15.71 -10.79
CA ASN A 143 0.39 16.14 -9.82
C ASN A 143 -0.51 14.97 -9.38
N TRP A 144 0.10 13.95 -8.79
CA TRP A 144 -0.60 12.75 -8.32
C TRP A 144 -1.57 13.06 -7.17
N LYS A 145 -2.62 12.26 -7.04
CA LYS A 145 -3.76 12.50 -6.14
C LYS A 145 -3.76 11.60 -4.92
N TYR A 146 -3.39 10.35 -5.12
CA TYR A 146 -3.26 9.34 -4.07
C TYR A 146 -1.94 8.60 -4.19
N TYR A 147 -1.38 8.25 -3.04
CA TYR A 147 -0.28 7.33 -2.87
C TYR A 147 -0.81 5.99 -2.40
N ILE A 148 -0.43 4.89 -3.05
CA ILE A 148 -0.84 3.53 -2.71
C ILE A 148 0.42 2.72 -2.45
N ASN A 149 0.57 2.23 -1.24
CA ASN A 149 1.71 1.39 -0.91
C ASN A 149 1.40 -0.08 -1.14
N LEU A 150 2.37 -0.82 -1.68
CA LEU A 150 2.28 -2.21 -2.12
C LEU A 150 3.50 -2.99 -1.63
N THR A 151 3.38 -4.31 -1.63
CA THR A 151 4.53 -5.23 -1.55
C THR A 151 4.71 -5.99 -2.86
N GLY A 152 5.92 -6.50 -3.09
CA GLY A 152 6.21 -7.34 -4.27
C GLY A 152 5.41 -8.66 -4.34
N GLN A 153 4.65 -9.01 -3.29
CA GLN A 153 3.80 -10.20 -3.26
C GLN A 153 2.30 -9.91 -3.46
N GLU A 154 1.95 -8.69 -3.86
CA GLU A 154 0.56 -8.28 -4.09
C GLU A 154 0.23 -8.21 -5.58
N PHE A 155 -1.06 -8.20 -5.89
CA PHE A 155 -1.54 -8.08 -7.27
C PHE A 155 -2.80 -7.21 -7.35
N PRO A 156 -2.96 -6.37 -8.38
CA PRO A 156 -4.18 -5.60 -8.58
C PRO A 156 -5.39 -6.52 -8.83
N LEU A 157 -6.55 -6.07 -8.39
CA LEU A 157 -7.85 -6.65 -8.73
C LEU A 157 -8.68 -5.69 -9.60
N LYS A 158 -8.22 -4.45 -9.71
CA LYS A 158 -8.83 -3.37 -10.48
C LYS A 158 -7.84 -2.81 -11.51
N THR A 159 -8.32 -2.40 -12.67
CA THR A 159 -7.53 -1.69 -13.68
C THR A 159 -7.18 -0.28 -13.19
N ASN A 160 -6.23 0.41 -13.84
CA ASN A 160 -5.88 1.77 -13.43
C ASN A 160 -7.09 2.73 -13.51
N LEU A 161 -7.92 2.63 -14.56
CA LEU A 161 -9.15 3.43 -14.67
C LEU A 161 -10.14 3.12 -13.55
N GLU A 162 -10.38 1.85 -13.24
CA GLU A 162 -11.25 1.44 -12.14
C GLU A 162 -10.75 2.00 -10.81
N ILE A 163 -9.44 1.88 -10.52
CA ILE A 163 -8.80 2.47 -9.31
C ILE A 163 -9.02 3.99 -9.28
N VAL A 164 -8.78 4.70 -10.38
CA VAL A 164 -9.00 6.15 -10.50
C VAL A 164 -10.45 6.50 -10.16
N LYS A 165 -11.43 5.84 -10.78
CA LYS A 165 -12.85 6.14 -10.57
C LYS A 165 -13.29 5.83 -9.13
N ILE A 166 -12.78 4.76 -8.53
CA ILE A 166 -13.03 4.42 -7.13
C ILE A 166 -12.45 5.50 -6.19
N LEU A 167 -11.18 5.89 -6.37
CA LEU A 167 -10.53 6.90 -5.53
C LEU A 167 -11.13 8.31 -5.68
N GLN A 168 -11.74 8.62 -6.83
CA GLN A 168 -12.54 9.83 -7.00
C GLN A 168 -13.75 9.86 -6.05
N ARG A 169 -14.34 8.70 -5.68
CA ARG A 169 -15.44 8.63 -4.71
C ARG A 169 -15.00 8.90 -3.28
N LEU A 170 -13.74 8.66 -2.95
CA LEU A 170 -13.19 9.04 -1.65
C LEU A 170 -13.13 10.57 -1.45
N ASN A 171 -13.14 11.34 -2.53
CA ASN A 171 -13.26 12.81 -2.51
C ASN A 171 -12.26 13.52 -1.57
N GLY A 172 -11.06 12.96 -1.43
CA GLY A 172 -9.97 13.45 -0.58
C GLY A 172 -9.79 12.71 0.75
N ALA A 173 -10.71 11.80 1.10
CA ALA A 173 -10.58 10.92 2.26
C ALA A 173 -9.45 9.90 2.05
N ASN A 174 -8.73 9.57 3.11
CA ASN A 174 -7.80 8.44 3.09
C ASN A 174 -8.60 7.13 3.21
N ASP A 175 -8.12 6.05 2.60
CA ASP A 175 -8.56 4.67 2.88
C ASP A 175 -7.45 3.96 3.65
N ILE A 176 -7.52 4.03 4.97
CA ILE A 176 -6.52 3.46 5.89
C ILE A 176 -7.28 2.75 6.99
N GLU A 177 -6.97 1.47 7.22
CA GLU A 177 -7.58 0.75 8.33
C GLU A 177 -7.27 1.45 9.66
N SER A 178 -8.32 1.91 10.35
CA SER A 178 -8.19 2.69 11.57
C SER A 178 -9.25 2.26 12.58
N TYR A 179 -8.80 1.78 13.74
CA TYR A 179 -9.67 1.39 14.83
C TYR A 179 -9.05 1.55 16.22
N GLU A 180 -9.89 1.44 17.24
CA GLU A 180 -9.45 1.43 18.63
C GLU A 180 -8.38 0.37 18.88
N TYR A 181 -7.26 0.77 19.48
CA TYR A 181 -6.16 -0.12 19.75
C TYR A 181 -6.55 -1.16 20.82
N PRO A 182 -6.60 -2.48 20.50
CA PRO A 182 -7.05 -3.48 21.45
C PRO A 182 -6.18 -3.51 22.72
N PHE A 183 -6.81 -3.53 23.90
CA PHE A 183 -6.11 -3.52 25.20
C PHE A 183 -4.99 -4.56 25.29
N ILE A 184 -5.28 -5.80 24.86
CA ILE A 184 -4.31 -6.91 24.89
C ILE A 184 -3.07 -6.66 24.01
N MET A 185 -3.18 -5.81 22.99
CA MET A 185 -2.08 -5.50 22.07
C MET A 185 -1.29 -4.26 22.49
N GLN A 186 -1.75 -3.46 23.46
CA GLN A 186 -1.10 -2.19 23.82
C GLN A 186 0.36 -2.34 24.26
N GLN A 187 0.73 -3.55 24.70
CA GLN A 187 2.11 -3.93 25.00
C GLN A 187 3.07 -3.61 23.84
N ARG A 188 2.60 -3.64 22.59
CA ARG A 188 3.39 -3.34 21.39
C ARG A 188 3.98 -1.93 21.37
N TYR A 189 3.34 -0.97 22.05
CA TYR A 189 3.84 0.41 22.15
C TYR A 189 4.11 0.88 23.58
N THR A 190 3.65 0.16 24.61
CA THR A 190 3.94 0.48 26.02
C THR A 190 5.17 -0.22 26.57
N LYS A 191 5.65 -1.28 25.91
CA LYS A 191 6.94 -1.93 26.21
C LYS A 191 7.98 -1.51 25.18
N GLU A 192 9.23 -1.50 25.62
CA GLU A 192 10.36 -1.27 24.73
C GLU A 192 10.72 -2.56 23.98
N TYR A 193 11.11 -2.40 22.72
CA TYR A 193 11.58 -3.47 21.86
C TYR A 193 12.91 -3.09 21.24
N VAL A 194 13.82 -4.05 21.11
CA VAL A 194 15.15 -3.86 20.52
C VAL A 194 15.39 -4.86 19.40
N ILE A 195 16.09 -4.43 18.36
CA ILE A 195 16.52 -5.31 17.27
C ILE A 195 17.76 -6.07 17.73
N LYS A 196 17.75 -7.40 17.61
CA LYS A 196 18.92 -8.27 17.81
C LYS A 196 19.05 -9.18 16.60
N GLY A 197 20.09 -8.96 15.80
CA GLY A 197 20.23 -9.63 14.50
C GLY A 197 19.03 -9.35 13.59
N ASN A 198 18.37 -10.41 13.13
CA ASN A 198 17.24 -10.32 12.19
C ASN A 198 15.85 -10.37 12.87
N SER A 199 15.78 -10.20 14.19
CA SER A 199 14.53 -10.25 14.95
C SER A 199 14.39 -9.12 15.96
N ILE A 200 13.15 -8.78 16.27
CA ILE A 200 12.79 -7.81 17.30
C ILE A 200 12.45 -8.54 18.61
N HIS A 201 13.00 -8.05 19.72
CA HIS A 201 12.84 -8.64 21.04
C HIS A 201 12.23 -7.65 22.02
N LYS A 202 11.20 -8.09 22.74
CA LYS A 202 10.58 -7.35 23.83
C LYS A 202 11.56 -7.26 25.01
N THR A 203 11.71 -6.08 25.60
CA THR A 203 12.45 -5.89 26.86
C THR A 203 11.50 -5.87 28.05
N ASN A 204 12.05 -5.88 29.27
CA ASN A 204 11.25 -5.73 30.49
C ASN A 204 10.85 -4.27 30.76
N ASN A 205 11.53 -3.32 30.09
CA ASN A 205 11.35 -1.89 30.30
C ASN A 205 10.01 -1.41 29.73
N LEU A 206 9.46 -0.38 30.37
CA LEU A 206 8.36 0.39 29.80
C LEU A 206 8.93 1.41 28.83
N LYS A 207 8.25 1.60 27.70
CA LYS A 207 8.55 2.69 26.79
C LYS A 207 7.89 3.96 27.31
N HIS A 208 8.63 5.07 27.32
CA HIS A 208 8.08 6.37 27.67
C HIS A 208 6.92 6.74 26.73
N SER A 209 5.80 7.22 27.28
CA SER A 209 4.64 7.65 26.48
C SER A 209 5.01 8.79 25.53
N PHE A 210 4.47 8.80 24.31
CA PHE A 210 4.76 9.88 23.36
C PHE A 210 4.36 11.26 23.91
N ILE A 211 3.07 11.43 24.17
CA ILE A 211 2.46 12.61 24.79
C ILE A 211 1.43 12.10 25.80
N LYS A 212 1.25 12.81 26.93
CA LYS A 212 0.27 12.43 27.95
C LYS A 212 -1.14 12.41 27.34
N ARG A 213 -1.88 11.31 27.50
CA ARG A 213 -3.21 11.09 26.89
C ARG A 213 -3.23 10.95 25.35
N PHE A 214 -2.08 10.75 24.71
CA PHE A 214 -2.02 10.45 23.28
C PHE A 214 -2.75 9.13 22.97
N GLN A 215 -3.70 9.17 22.04
CA GLN A 215 -4.49 8.01 21.67
C GLN A 215 -3.89 7.31 20.46
N MET A 216 -3.47 6.06 20.65
CA MET A 216 -3.05 5.17 19.58
C MET A 216 -4.26 4.58 18.86
N SER A 217 -4.13 4.39 17.55
CA SER A 217 -5.07 3.62 16.73
C SER A 217 -4.35 2.42 16.12
N LYS A 218 -5.08 1.31 15.98
CA LYS A 218 -4.62 0.10 15.30
C LYS A 218 -5.15 0.10 13.87
N GLY A 219 -4.38 -0.51 12.97
CA GLY A 219 -4.74 -0.66 11.57
C GLY A 219 -3.86 -1.65 10.83
N SER A 220 -3.76 -1.42 9.53
CA SER A 220 -2.92 -2.16 8.58
C SER A 220 -1.70 -1.34 8.18
N ALA A 221 -0.67 -2.03 7.68
CA ALA A 221 0.47 -1.41 7.03
C ALA A 221 0.12 -0.79 5.67
N TYR A 222 -1.05 -1.11 5.11
CA TYR A 222 -1.45 -0.79 3.73
C TYR A 222 -2.60 0.20 3.68
N GLY A 223 -2.62 1.05 2.66
CA GLY A 223 -3.66 2.06 2.48
C GLY A 223 -3.62 2.76 1.11
N ALA A 224 -4.64 3.58 0.87
CA ALA A 224 -4.62 4.65 -0.13
C ALA A 224 -4.60 6.01 0.60
N PHE A 225 -3.52 6.75 0.41
CA PHE A 225 -3.17 7.96 1.14
C PHE A 225 -3.38 9.16 0.24
N SER A 226 -4.23 10.12 0.61
CA SER A 226 -4.39 11.34 -0.17
C SER A 226 -3.06 12.11 -0.23
N LYS A 227 -2.78 12.83 -1.33
CA LYS A 227 -1.56 13.66 -1.42
C LYS A 227 -1.41 14.62 -0.22
N PRO A 228 -2.45 15.35 0.23
CA PRO A 228 -2.35 16.18 1.42
C PRO A 228 -1.95 15.40 2.68
N PHE A 229 -2.38 14.13 2.81
CA PHE A 229 -1.99 13.30 3.94
C PHE A 229 -0.52 12.87 3.87
N VAL A 230 -0.01 12.55 2.68
CA VAL A 230 1.43 12.28 2.50
C VAL A 230 2.26 13.53 2.82
N ASP A 231 1.85 14.70 2.34
CA ASP A 231 2.51 15.97 2.65
C ASP A 231 2.49 16.22 4.18
N PHE A 232 1.36 15.95 4.85
CA PHE A 232 1.23 16.01 6.31
C PHE A 232 2.21 15.08 7.02
N ILE A 233 2.31 13.81 6.62
CA ILE A 233 3.27 12.83 7.19
C ILE A 233 4.70 13.37 7.14
N LEU A 234 5.07 14.01 6.03
CA LEU A 234 6.44 14.48 5.79
C LEU A 234 6.77 15.81 6.46
N THR A 235 5.77 16.66 6.72
CA THR A 235 5.99 18.07 7.11
C THR A 235 5.47 18.42 8.49
N ASP A 236 4.42 17.75 8.99
CA ASP A 236 3.86 18.04 10.31
C ASP A 236 4.84 17.61 11.42
N ASN A 237 5.13 18.54 12.33
CA ASN A 237 6.04 18.33 13.45
C ASN A 237 5.58 17.18 14.36
N ILE A 238 4.30 17.11 14.74
CA ILE A 238 3.77 16.06 15.60
C ILE A 238 3.81 14.72 14.87
N ALA A 239 3.45 14.69 13.58
CA ALA A 239 3.54 13.47 12.79
C ALA A 239 4.99 12.94 12.73
N ARG A 240 5.96 13.79 12.43
CA ARG A 240 7.39 13.42 12.39
C ARG A 240 7.91 12.97 13.75
N MET A 241 7.57 13.67 14.82
CA MET A 241 7.98 13.31 16.18
C MET A 241 7.37 11.97 16.60
N PHE A 242 6.12 11.72 16.23
CA PHE A 242 5.45 10.45 16.47
C PHE A 242 6.14 9.31 15.73
N LEU A 243 6.45 9.48 14.44
CA LEU A 243 7.18 8.46 13.65
C LEU A 243 8.57 8.18 14.24
N LYS A 244 9.30 9.21 14.69
CA LYS A 244 10.58 9.01 15.41
C LYS A 244 10.35 8.26 16.73
N TRP A 245 9.29 8.59 17.48
CA TRP A 245 8.95 7.93 18.74
C TRP A 245 8.60 6.45 18.58
N LEU A 246 8.02 6.03 17.45
CA LEU A 246 7.72 4.63 17.16
C LEU A 246 8.96 3.72 17.12
N ASN A 247 10.17 4.28 17.04
CA ASN A 247 11.38 3.49 17.22
C ASN A 247 11.38 2.78 18.58
N GLY A 248 11.71 1.50 18.59
CA GLY A 248 11.63 0.64 19.77
C GLY A 248 10.22 0.21 20.18
N THR A 249 9.25 0.23 19.24
CA THR A 249 7.94 -0.42 19.36
C THR A 249 7.86 -1.65 18.47
N TYR A 250 6.81 -2.47 18.64
CA TYR A 250 6.59 -3.69 17.86
C TYR A 250 5.49 -3.52 16.80
N ALA A 251 5.79 -3.94 15.58
CA ALA A 251 4.92 -3.81 14.40
C ALA A 251 4.35 -2.38 14.23
N PRO A 252 5.19 -1.32 14.28
CA PRO A 252 4.72 0.06 14.21
C PRO A 252 3.96 0.36 12.92
N GLU A 253 4.23 -0.32 11.81
CA GLU A 253 3.52 -0.20 10.53
C GLU A 253 2.01 -0.45 10.67
N GLU A 254 1.60 -1.28 11.62
CA GLU A 254 0.19 -1.56 11.91
C GLU A 254 -0.49 -0.49 12.78
N SER A 255 0.20 0.59 13.10
CA SER A 255 -0.33 1.67 13.96
C SER A 255 0.07 3.08 13.54
N ALA A 256 1.16 3.22 12.79
CA ALA A 256 1.68 4.51 12.33
C ALA A 256 0.62 5.27 11.53
N TRP A 257 0.15 4.65 10.45
CA TRP A 257 -0.80 5.26 9.52
C TRP A 257 -2.16 5.42 10.17
N ALA A 258 -2.64 4.39 10.88
CA ALA A 258 -3.91 4.41 11.56
C ALA A 258 -3.99 5.55 12.60
N THR A 259 -2.92 5.73 13.39
CA THR A 259 -2.87 6.77 14.43
C THR A 259 -2.82 8.15 13.83
N LEU A 260 -1.92 8.39 12.85
CA LEU A 260 -1.84 9.66 12.13
C LEU A 260 -3.15 10.01 11.41
N ASN A 261 -3.79 9.02 10.77
CA ASN A 261 -5.06 9.20 10.08
C ASN A 261 -6.21 9.65 11.01
N THR A 262 -6.11 9.32 12.30
CA THR A 262 -7.15 9.63 13.30
C THR A 262 -6.89 10.91 14.11
N LEU A 263 -5.81 11.65 13.83
CA LEU A 263 -5.58 12.94 14.49
C LEU A 263 -6.62 13.98 14.05
N PRO A 264 -7.12 14.86 14.94
CA PRO A 264 -8.18 15.81 14.62
C PRO A 264 -7.89 16.82 13.51
N TRP A 265 -6.61 17.03 13.17
CA TRP A 265 -6.17 17.97 12.13
C TRP A 265 -5.57 17.30 10.89
N THR A 266 -5.76 16.00 10.75
CA THR A 266 -5.21 15.25 9.62
C THR A 266 -5.99 15.48 8.32
N PRO A 267 -5.32 15.85 7.20
CA PRO A 267 -5.95 15.89 5.89
C PRO A 267 -6.46 14.50 5.45
N GLY A 268 -7.71 14.44 4.98
CA GLY A 268 -8.36 13.17 4.59
C GLY A 268 -8.67 12.22 5.75
N GLY A 269 -8.35 12.61 6.99
CA GLY A 269 -8.51 11.77 8.18
C GLY A 269 -9.96 11.63 8.63
N PHE A 270 -10.21 10.61 9.44
CA PHE A 270 -11.52 10.31 9.99
C PHE A 270 -11.42 9.72 11.40
N HIS A 271 -12.54 9.72 12.13
CA HIS A 271 -12.56 9.24 13.50
C HIS A 271 -12.42 7.71 13.56
N LYS A 272 -11.69 7.17 14.55
CA LYS A 272 -11.43 5.72 14.71
C LYS A 272 -12.69 4.84 14.85
N ASN A 273 -13.84 5.46 15.14
CA ASN A 273 -15.14 4.78 15.24
C ASN A 273 -15.91 4.76 13.91
N ALA A 274 -15.37 5.34 12.83
CA ALA A 274 -15.94 5.24 11.49
C ALA A 274 -15.67 3.83 10.89
N LYS A 275 -15.99 2.80 11.68
CA LYS A 275 -15.94 1.40 11.27
C LYS A 275 -17.19 1.03 10.51
N ASN A 276 -17.02 0.25 9.46
CA ASN A 276 -18.06 -0.65 9.01
C ASN A 276 -17.97 -1.97 9.80
N PRO A 277 -19.05 -2.45 10.44
CA PRO A 277 -19.11 -3.79 11.02
C PRO A 277 -18.78 -4.92 10.04
N THR A 278 -18.89 -4.69 8.72
CA THR A 278 -18.68 -5.70 7.66
C THR A 278 -17.30 -5.64 6.99
N ALA A 279 -16.31 -4.99 7.59
CA ALA A 279 -14.90 -4.96 7.15
C ALA A 279 -14.64 -4.32 5.76
N SER A 280 -14.83 -3.01 5.62
CA SER A 280 -14.63 -2.33 4.33
C SER A 280 -13.51 -1.28 4.39
N PHE A 281 -12.27 -1.74 4.24
CA PHE A 281 -11.18 -0.91 3.70
C PHE A 281 -10.90 -1.39 2.28
N LEU A 282 -10.83 -0.45 1.33
CA LEU A 282 -10.70 -0.76 -0.09
C LEU A 282 -9.34 -1.34 -0.44
N SER A 283 -8.33 -1.05 0.38
CA SER A 283 -6.94 -1.23 -0.01
C SER A 283 -6.59 -2.69 -0.32
N ARG A 284 -7.00 -3.66 0.50
CA ARG A 284 -6.51 -5.06 0.39
C ARG A 284 -7.54 -6.15 0.68
N ALA A 285 -7.73 -7.04 -0.29
CA ALA A 285 -8.34 -8.34 -0.11
C ALA A 285 -7.35 -9.31 0.53
N VAL A 286 -7.64 -9.73 1.76
CA VAL A 286 -6.82 -10.68 2.54
C VAL A 286 -7.73 -11.76 3.11
N ILE A 287 -7.34 -13.03 3.01
CA ILE A 287 -7.93 -14.12 3.78
C ILE A 287 -7.00 -14.49 4.93
N TRP A 288 -7.47 -14.29 6.15
CA TRP A 288 -6.82 -14.78 7.36
C TRP A 288 -7.26 -16.19 7.71
N SER A 289 -6.43 -16.94 8.45
CA SER A 289 -6.73 -18.34 8.82
C SER A 289 -7.92 -18.50 9.77
N TRP A 290 -8.41 -17.41 10.34
CA TRP A 290 -9.59 -17.35 11.20
C TRP A 290 -10.82 -16.76 10.49
N ASP A 291 -10.70 -16.38 9.21
CA ASP A 291 -11.84 -15.89 8.44
C ASP A 291 -12.75 -17.05 8.01
N LYS A 292 -14.03 -16.73 7.78
CA LYS A 292 -14.99 -17.70 7.21
C LYS A 292 -14.64 -18.08 5.77
N SER A 293 -13.98 -17.19 5.04
CA SER A 293 -13.53 -17.42 3.67
C SER A 293 -12.47 -18.53 3.64
N ARG A 294 -12.68 -19.53 2.80
CA ARG A 294 -11.74 -20.65 2.65
C ARG A 294 -10.61 -20.30 1.70
N CYS A 295 -9.37 -20.33 2.18
CA CYS A 295 -8.18 -20.35 1.34
C CYS A 295 -8.09 -21.68 0.58
N ARG A 296 -7.88 -21.62 -0.73
CA ARG A 296 -7.68 -22.78 -1.61
C ARG A 296 -6.22 -23.03 -1.93
N GLY A 297 -5.35 -22.05 -1.72
CA GLY A 297 -3.90 -22.24 -1.60
C GLY A 297 -3.50 -22.71 -0.19
N HIS A 298 -2.55 -21.99 0.43
CA HIS A 298 -1.99 -22.35 1.74
C HIS A 298 -1.73 -21.13 2.63
N TYR A 299 -1.54 -21.33 3.94
CA TYR A 299 -1.30 -20.23 4.88
C TYR A 299 0.18 -20.06 5.22
N ILE A 300 0.66 -18.81 5.20
CA ILE A 300 1.96 -18.43 5.77
C ILE A 300 1.73 -17.32 6.80
N ARG A 301 2.01 -17.63 8.08
CA ARG A 301 1.80 -16.72 9.23
C ARG A 301 0.34 -16.27 9.34
N GLY A 302 -0.59 -17.19 9.09
CA GLY A 302 -2.04 -16.92 9.18
C GLY A 302 -2.63 -16.16 7.99
N ILE A 303 -1.83 -15.79 6.98
CA ILE A 303 -2.29 -15.12 5.75
C ILE A 303 -2.30 -16.12 4.60
N CYS A 304 -3.41 -16.21 3.87
CA CYS A 304 -3.54 -17.03 2.66
C CYS A 304 -2.56 -16.56 1.58
N VAL A 305 -1.82 -17.51 1.03
CA VAL A 305 -1.10 -17.39 -0.25
C VAL A 305 -2.04 -17.96 -1.30
N TYR A 306 -2.58 -17.09 -2.14
CA TYR A 306 -3.57 -17.47 -3.14
C TYR A 306 -2.97 -18.35 -4.22
N GLU A 307 -3.72 -19.35 -4.62
CA GLU A 307 -3.44 -20.23 -5.77
C GLU A 307 -4.64 -20.23 -6.72
N SER A 308 -4.57 -20.97 -7.83
CA SER A 308 -5.58 -20.94 -8.90
C SER A 308 -7.00 -21.25 -8.39
N GLY A 309 -7.11 -22.07 -7.33
CA GLY A 309 -8.39 -22.37 -6.68
C GLY A 309 -9.07 -21.16 -6.03
N ASP A 310 -8.34 -20.08 -5.74
CA ASP A 310 -8.85 -18.85 -5.14
C ASP A 310 -9.37 -17.84 -6.16
N LEU A 311 -9.14 -18.06 -7.46
CA LEU A 311 -9.63 -17.18 -8.54
C LEU A 311 -11.13 -16.84 -8.45
N PRO A 312 -12.05 -17.77 -8.11
CA PRO A 312 -13.46 -17.43 -7.94
C PRO A 312 -13.69 -16.40 -6.82
N TRP A 313 -12.94 -16.49 -5.73
CA TRP A 313 -13.05 -15.54 -4.62
C TRP A 313 -12.44 -14.19 -5.01
N LEU A 314 -11.25 -14.21 -5.63
CA LEU A 314 -10.53 -13.01 -6.07
C LEU A 314 -11.31 -12.20 -7.11
N ALA A 315 -12.02 -12.88 -8.03
CA ALA A 315 -12.78 -12.23 -9.11
C ALA A 315 -13.97 -11.39 -8.62
N HIS A 316 -14.47 -11.63 -7.40
CA HIS A 316 -15.65 -10.96 -6.84
C HIS A 316 -15.30 -9.99 -5.70
N ARG A 317 -14.02 -9.65 -5.54
CA ARG A 317 -13.56 -8.74 -4.50
C ARG A 317 -13.73 -7.28 -4.93
N GLU A 318 -14.18 -6.45 -4.00
CA GLU A 318 -14.32 -5.01 -4.21
C GLU A 318 -13.02 -4.24 -3.94
N GLU A 319 -12.06 -4.86 -3.27
CA GLU A 319 -10.78 -4.25 -2.96
C GLU A 319 -9.96 -3.97 -4.23
N LEU A 320 -9.03 -3.04 -4.10
CA LEU A 320 -8.16 -2.57 -5.18
C LEU A 320 -7.08 -3.61 -5.52
N PHE A 321 -6.55 -4.30 -4.50
CA PHE A 321 -5.45 -5.25 -4.60
C PHE A 321 -5.68 -6.44 -3.67
N ALA A 322 -4.97 -7.55 -3.90
CA ALA A 322 -4.99 -8.73 -3.05
C ALA A 322 -3.60 -9.04 -2.46
N ASN A 323 -3.59 -9.51 -1.21
CA ASN A 323 -2.41 -9.99 -0.49
C ASN A 323 -2.66 -11.43 0.02
N LYS A 324 -1.86 -12.44 -0.31
CA LYS A 324 -0.61 -12.41 -1.11
C LYS A 324 -0.48 -13.57 -2.09
N PHE A 325 0.47 -13.46 -3.00
CA PHE A 325 0.76 -14.44 -4.06
C PHE A 325 2.23 -14.88 -3.98
N ASP A 326 2.52 -16.08 -4.49
CA ASP A 326 3.88 -16.60 -4.70
C ASP A 326 3.99 -17.23 -6.08
N ILE A 327 4.65 -16.52 -7.00
CA ILE A 327 4.85 -16.94 -8.38
C ILE A 327 5.55 -18.29 -8.51
N ASN A 328 6.36 -18.69 -7.53
CA ASN A 328 7.07 -19.97 -7.56
C ASN A 328 6.19 -21.16 -7.16
N ARG A 329 5.02 -20.87 -6.57
CA ARG A 329 4.04 -21.89 -6.15
C ARG A 329 2.96 -22.08 -7.20
N ASP A 330 2.35 -20.98 -7.62
CA ASP A 330 1.32 -20.96 -8.63
C ASP A 330 1.43 -19.65 -9.40
N HIS A 331 1.99 -19.70 -10.60
CA HIS A 331 2.04 -18.54 -11.49
C HIS A 331 0.73 -18.37 -12.27
N VAL A 332 -0.07 -19.44 -12.41
CA VAL A 332 -1.30 -19.44 -13.21
C VAL A 332 -2.34 -18.50 -12.58
N VAL A 333 -2.43 -18.44 -11.25
CA VAL A 333 -3.31 -17.46 -10.58
C VAL A 333 -2.96 -16.01 -10.97
N LEU A 334 -1.68 -15.67 -11.08
CA LEU A 334 -1.22 -14.34 -11.50
C LEU A 334 -1.50 -14.10 -12.99
N ASP A 335 -1.21 -15.09 -13.83
CA ASP A 335 -1.42 -15.01 -15.28
C ASP A 335 -2.90 -14.83 -15.63
N CYS A 336 -3.80 -15.57 -14.96
CA CYS A 336 -5.25 -15.43 -15.14
C CYS A 336 -5.77 -14.04 -14.68
N LEU A 337 -5.29 -13.52 -13.55
CA LEU A 337 -5.66 -12.19 -13.09
C LEU A 337 -5.18 -11.11 -14.06
N GLU A 338 -3.94 -11.24 -14.54
CA GLU A 338 -3.35 -10.35 -15.53
C GLU A 338 -4.15 -10.34 -16.83
N GLU A 339 -4.50 -11.50 -17.39
CA GLU A 339 -5.28 -11.60 -18.61
C GLU A 339 -6.63 -10.87 -18.47
N VAL A 340 -7.33 -11.09 -17.36
CA VAL A 340 -8.61 -10.43 -17.11
C VAL A 340 -8.48 -8.93 -16.89
N LEU A 341 -7.43 -8.46 -16.23
CA LEU A 341 -7.16 -7.02 -16.11
C LEU A 341 -6.82 -6.38 -17.46
N ARG A 342 -6.03 -7.06 -18.30
CA ARG A 342 -5.66 -6.58 -19.63
C ARG A 342 -6.87 -6.49 -20.55
N ASN A 343 -7.78 -7.46 -20.49
CA ASN A 343 -9.03 -7.41 -21.24
C ASN A 343 -9.94 -6.27 -20.76
N ARG A 344 -10.11 -6.11 -19.44
CA ARG A 344 -10.87 -4.98 -18.87
C ARG A 344 -10.23 -3.61 -19.11
N THR A 345 -8.93 -3.54 -19.34
CA THR A 345 -8.25 -2.27 -19.69
C THR A 345 -8.66 -1.78 -21.09
N LYS A 346 -9.05 -2.69 -22.00
CA LYS A 346 -9.51 -2.34 -23.36
C LYS A 346 -10.98 -1.91 -23.38
N ASP A 347 -11.79 -2.56 -22.55
CA ASP A 347 -13.23 -2.35 -22.47
C ASP A 347 -13.55 -1.43 -21.28
N ASN A 348 -13.77 -0.14 -21.53
CA ASN A 348 -14.13 0.88 -20.53
C ASN A 348 -15.49 0.59 -19.86
N LYS A 349 -15.55 -0.45 -19.04
CA LYS A 349 -16.78 -0.98 -18.41
C LYS A 349 -16.84 -0.69 -16.92
N VAL A 350 -16.47 0.54 -16.53
CA VAL A 350 -16.44 0.96 -15.12
C VAL A 350 -17.84 1.05 -14.50
N GLU A 351 -18.90 1.07 -15.31
CA GLU A 351 -20.29 0.97 -14.89
C GLU A 351 -20.63 -0.36 -14.21
N ASN A 352 -19.87 -1.42 -14.48
CA ASN A 352 -20.06 -2.74 -13.87
C ASN A 352 -19.46 -2.86 -12.46
N LEU A 353 -18.78 -1.81 -11.98
CA LEU A 353 -18.32 -1.76 -10.59
C LEU A 353 -19.52 -1.67 -9.64
N ASN A 354 -19.36 -2.25 -8.45
CA ASN A 354 -20.35 -2.14 -7.37
C ASN A 354 -20.34 -0.74 -6.76
N TRP A 355 -20.95 0.21 -7.47
CA TRP A 355 -20.97 1.61 -7.06
C TRP A 355 -21.68 1.83 -5.73
N ASP A 356 -22.65 0.98 -5.37
CA ASP A 356 -23.29 1.04 -4.06
C ASP A 356 -22.25 0.83 -2.95
N PHE A 357 -21.43 -0.21 -3.05
CA PHE A 357 -20.34 -0.46 -2.10
C PHE A 357 -19.37 0.73 -1.99
N TYR A 358 -18.90 1.28 -3.11
CA TYR A 358 -17.93 2.38 -3.11
C TYR A 358 -18.51 3.73 -2.64
N ASN A 359 -19.81 3.97 -2.90
CA ASN A 359 -20.45 5.22 -2.50
C ASN A 359 -20.83 5.24 -1.02
N THR A 360 -21.02 4.08 -0.39
CA THR A 360 -21.41 3.97 1.03
C THR A 360 -20.24 3.70 1.98
N LEU A 361 -19.00 4.01 1.57
CA LEU A 361 -17.83 3.80 2.43
C LEU A 361 -17.88 4.74 3.64
N PRO A 362 -17.89 4.23 4.89
CA PRO A 362 -18.13 5.09 6.06
C PRO A 362 -17.09 6.20 6.26
N HIS A 363 -15.83 5.93 5.91
CA HIS A 363 -14.77 6.93 6.00
C HIS A 363 -14.92 8.04 4.96
N ALA A 364 -15.38 7.70 3.74
CA ALA A 364 -15.67 8.67 2.69
C ALA A 364 -16.89 9.54 3.06
N GLU A 365 -17.97 8.93 3.57
CA GLU A 365 -19.15 9.65 4.05
C GLU A 365 -18.83 10.58 5.23
N TYR A 366 -18.05 10.08 6.20
CA TYR A 366 -17.60 10.89 7.34
C TYR A 366 -16.79 12.10 6.84
N TYR A 367 -15.82 11.88 5.96
CA TYR A 367 -14.99 12.93 5.44
C TYR A 367 -15.79 13.95 4.61
N ALA A 368 -16.76 13.51 3.81
CA ALA A 368 -17.62 14.42 3.04
C ALA A 368 -18.38 15.41 3.95
N LYS A 369 -18.93 14.92 5.07
CA LYS A 369 -19.58 15.77 6.09
C LYS A 369 -18.57 16.71 6.77
N PHE A 370 -17.39 16.19 7.11
CA PHE A 370 -16.33 16.98 7.74
C PHE A 370 -15.77 18.06 6.82
N ARG A 371 -15.62 17.78 5.52
CA ARG A 371 -15.08 18.72 4.53
C ARG A 371 -15.96 19.96 4.37
N GLN A 372 -17.28 19.83 4.50
CA GLN A 372 -18.18 20.98 4.54
C GLN A 372 -17.86 21.93 5.72
N MET A 373 -17.40 21.37 6.85
CA MET A 373 -16.94 22.13 8.03
C MET A 373 -15.51 22.69 7.88
N GLN A 374 -14.67 22.07 7.03
CA GLN A 374 -13.29 22.50 6.73
C GLN A 374 -13.21 23.68 5.74
N SER A 375 -14.34 24.24 5.28
CA SER A 375 -14.39 25.31 4.27
C SER A 375 -13.68 26.62 4.67
N SER A 376 -13.22 26.75 5.92
CA SER A 376 -12.34 27.84 6.37
C SER A 376 -10.86 27.44 6.32
N ASN A 377 -10.01 28.30 5.74
CA ASN A 377 -8.56 28.08 5.55
C ASN A 377 -7.77 27.77 6.85
N ASN A 378 -8.35 27.97 8.04
CA ASN A 378 -7.67 27.79 9.32
C ASN A 378 -8.28 26.67 10.20
N TYR A 379 -9.25 25.88 9.72
CA TYR A 379 -9.93 24.90 10.56
C TYR A 379 -9.00 23.82 11.12
N LEU A 380 -8.19 23.19 10.26
CA LEU A 380 -7.24 22.15 10.66
C LEU A 380 -6.20 22.71 11.64
N GLN A 381 -5.70 23.91 11.38
CA GLN A 381 -4.76 24.60 12.25
C GLN A 381 -5.34 24.85 13.65
N ARG A 382 -6.58 25.34 13.73
CA ARG A 382 -7.28 25.51 15.02
C ARG A 382 -7.48 24.20 15.76
N LYS A 383 -7.84 23.11 15.05
CA LYS A 383 -7.96 21.77 15.66
C LYS A 383 -6.64 21.29 16.26
N LYS A 384 -5.52 21.56 15.58
CA LYS A 384 -4.19 21.27 16.11
C LYS A 384 -3.88 22.09 17.36
N GLU A 385 -4.10 23.40 17.33
CA GLU A 385 -3.85 24.30 18.47
C GLU A 385 -4.66 23.91 19.71
N MET A 386 -5.96 23.61 19.53
CA MET A 386 -6.81 23.09 20.60
C MET A 386 -6.25 21.78 21.17
N TRP A 387 -5.88 20.85 20.30
CA TRP A 387 -5.33 19.57 20.74
C TRP A 387 -4.01 19.73 21.51
N LEU A 388 -3.11 20.60 21.05
CA LEU A 388 -1.83 20.88 21.73
C LEU A 388 -2.05 21.49 23.13
N LYS A 389 -3.03 22.38 23.26
CA LYS A 389 -3.44 22.96 24.54
C LYS A 389 -3.98 21.88 25.48
N ASP A 390 -4.86 21.01 24.99
CA ASP A 390 -5.43 19.92 25.78
C ASP A 390 -4.37 18.90 26.26
N HIS A 391 -3.24 18.80 25.57
CA HIS A 391 -2.16 17.88 25.89
C HIS A 391 -0.99 18.54 26.63
N ASN A 392 -1.09 19.84 26.97
CA ASN A 392 -0.04 20.65 27.60
C ASN A 392 1.31 20.58 26.85
N VAL A 393 1.28 20.67 25.52
CA VAL A 393 2.46 20.55 24.64
C VAL A 393 2.56 21.70 23.64
N THR A 394 2.16 22.89 24.03
CA THR A 394 2.18 24.09 23.17
C THR A 394 3.57 24.48 22.69
N GLU A 395 4.63 24.15 23.45
CA GLU A 395 6.04 24.37 23.08
C GLU A 395 6.48 23.52 21.88
N MET A 396 5.76 22.44 21.54
CA MET A 396 6.07 21.62 20.37
C MET A 396 5.78 22.33 19.05
N LEU A 397 5.19 23.53 19.05
CA LEU A 397 4.94 24.37 17.86
C LEU A 397 6.21 24.96 17.24
N GLU A 398 7.34 24.97 17.96
CA GLU A 398 8.56 25.53 17.40
C GLU A 398 9.02 24.74 16.16
N PRO A 399 9.37 25.43 15.06
CA PRO A 399 9.84 24.75 13.86
C PRO A 399 11.07 23.93 14.21
N ILE A 400 11.04 22.64 13.88
CA ILE A 400 12.24 21.80 13.92
C ILE A 400 13.23 22.46 12.97
N SER A 401 14.24 23.13 13.52
CA SER A 401 15.24 23.84 12.71
C SER A 401 15.82 22.89 11.67
N SER A 402 16.01 23.42 10.46
CA SER A 402 16.48 22.72 9.27
C SER A 402 17.95 22.30 9.39
N ARG A 403 18.25 21.40 10.32
CA ARG A 403 19.52 20.69 10.42
C ARG A 403 19.24 19.19 10.55
N GLU A 404 19.02 18.57 9.40
CA GLU A 404 19.27 17.15 9.10
C GLU A 404 19.38 17.00 7.58
#